data_AF-U5CUH1-F1
#
_entry.id   AF-U5CUH1-F1
#
_cell.length_a   1.000
_cell.length_b   1.000
_cell.length_c   1.000
_cell.angle_alpha   90.00
_cell.angle_beta   90.00
_cell.angle_gamma   90.00
#
_symmetry.space_group_name_H-M   'P 1'
#
loop_
_entity.id
_entity.type
_entity.pdbx_description
1 polymer ?
#
loop_
_entity_poly.entity_id
_entity_poly.type
_entity_poly.pdbx_seq_one_letter_code
_entity_poly.pdbx_strand_id
1 'polypeptide(L)'
;MVSKSGTDVFYVTCKDENCKWRLRGKKKALCDMFEVTVFHNEHTCNLDSRHSDHRQAAPWVIGHIIKNKYTSDGSNYKAKDIQRDMFDEYGIKMSYEKAWRCREKAVMYKRGTPAESYTKLYGYFYMLEQKNPGTITDIVSEDNRFKYCFWSLDACRKGFKFCRPVISIDGTF
;
A
#
# COMPACT_ATOMS: atom_id res chain seq x y z
N MET A 1 -16.42 18.15 0.66
CA MET A 1 -17.44 17.13 0.94
C MET A 1 -18.10 16.68 -0.35
N VAL A 2 -18.30 15.38 -0.54
CA VAL A 2 -19.09 14.84 -1.66
C VAL A 2 -20.56 15.15 -1.41
N SER A 3 -21.15 15.97 -2.26
CA SER A 3 -22.58 16.28 -2.22
C SER A 3 -23.40 15.37 -3.13
N LYS A 4 -22.81 14.87 -4.23
CA LYS A 4 -23.42 13.84 -5.10
C LYS A 4 -22.36 12.93 -5.71
N SER A 5 -22.59 11.63 -5.66
CA SER A 5 -21.76 10.62 -6.33
C SER A 5 -22.67 9.57 -6.96
N GLY A 6 -22.61 9.44 -8.29
CA GLY A 6 -23.33 8.43 -9.05
C GLY A 6 -22.53 8.00 -10.28
N THR A 7 -23.15 7.16 -11.12
CA THR A 7 -22.54 6.64 -12.35
C THR A 7 -22.19 7.73 -13.36
N ASP A 8 -23.00 8.79 -13.43
CA ASP A 8 -22.88 9.80 -14.49
C ASP A 8 -22.39 11.17 -13.98
N VAL A 9 -22.46 11.41 -12.67
CA VAL A 9 -22.15 12.71 -12.07
C VAL A 9 -21.40 12.53 -10.76
N PHE A 10 -20.35 13.33 -10.62
CA PHE A 10 -19.62 13.51 -9.38
C PHE A 10 -19.63 15.00 -9.01
N TYR A 11 -20.03 15.33 -7.79
CA TYR A 11 -20.13 16.70 -7.33
C TYR A 11 -19.58 16.82 -5.90
N VAL A 12 -18.67 17.76 -5.73
CA VAL A 12 -17.97 18.03 -4.48
C VAL A 12 -18.05 19.52 -4.21
N THR A 13 -18.39 19.88 -2.98
CA THR A 13 -18.44 21.26 -2.49
C THR A 13 -17.57 21.39 -1.25
N CYS A 14 -17.26 22.61 -0.82
CA CYS A 14 -16.69 22.80 0.51
C CYS A 14 -17.64 22.29 1.59
N LYS A 15 -17.09 21.99 2.79
CA LYS A 15 -17.90 21.68 3.98
C LYS A 15 -18.58 22.94 4.54
N ASP A 16 -17.95 24.10 4.39
CA ASP A 16 -18.53 25.38 4.73
C ASP A 16 -19.55 25.78 3.65
N GLU A 17 -20.80 26.00 4.06
CA GLU A 17 -21.92 26.35 3.18
C GLU A 17 -21.73 27.73 2.52
N ASN A 18 -20.98 28.62 3.17
CA ASN A 18 -20.68 29.96 2.64
C ASN A 18 -19.51 29.96 1.66
N CYS A 19 -18.86 28.81 1.47
CA CYS A 19 -17.70 28.69 0.60
C CYS A 19 -18.09 28.36 -0.84
N LYS A 20 -17.57 29.13 -1.78
CA LYS A 20 -17.88 29.00 -3.21
C LYS A 20 -17.13 27.86 -3.90
N TRP A 21 -16.17 27.23 -3.22
CA TRP A 21 -15.38 26.15 -3.79
C TRP A 21 -16.27 24.96 -4.14
N ARG A 22 -16.16 24.50 -5.39
CA ARG A 22 -16.90 23.34 -5.90
C ARG A 22 -16.27 22.75 -7.15
N LEU A 23 -16.43 21.44 -7.31
CA LEU A 23 -16.04 20.67 -8.48
C LEU A 23 -17.20 19.80 -8.95
N ARG A 24 -17.48 19.82 -10.26
CA ARG A 24 -18.43 18.93 -10.91
C ARG A 24 -17.77 18.14 -12.03
N GLY A 25 -17.74 16.83 -11.87
CA GLY A 25 -17.44 15.88 -12.94
C GLY A 25 -18.71 15.33 -13.58
N LYS A 26 -18.67 15.09 -14.89
CA LYS A 26 -19.65 14.26 -15.61
C LYS A 26 -18.95 13.11 -16.33
N LYS A 27 -19.53 11.92 -16.32
CA LYS A 27 -19.01 10.78 -17.09
C LYS A 27 -19.09 11.09 -18.59
N LYS A 28 -18.03 10.80 -19.34
CA LYS A 28 -18.07 10.87 -20.80
C LYS A 28 -18.89 9.69 -21.32
N ALA A 29 -19.79 9.93 -22.28
CA ALA A 29 -20.69 8.88 -22.78
C ALA A 29 -19.96 7.65 -23.36
N LEU A 30 -18.76 7.85 -23.90
CA LEU A 30 -18.02 6.83 -24.64
C LEU A 30 -16.92 6.14 -23.83
N CYS A 31 -16.71 6.49 -22.56
CA CYS A 31 -15.69 5.83 -21.73
C CYS A 31 -15.94 5.96 -20.22
N ASP A 32 -15.19 5.22 -19.42
CA ASP A 32 -15.29 5.24 -17.95
C ASP A 32 -14.56 6.40 -17.27
N MET A 33 -14.35 7.51 -18.00
CA MET A 33 -13.71 8.71 -17.47
C MET A 33 -14.72 9.80 -17.17
N PHE A 34 -14.44 10.55 -16.10
CA PHE A 34 -15.15 11.77 -15.78
C PHE A 34 -14.40 12.98 -16.34
N GLU A 35 -15.13 13.89 -16.98
CA GLU A 35 -14.66 15.20 -17.39
C GLU A 35 -15.08 16.25 -16.36
N VAL A 36 -14.14 17.10 -15.95
CA VAL A 36 -14.44 18.21 -15.05
C VAL A 36 -15.15 19.31 -15.84
N THR A 37 -16.43 19.49 -15.56
CA THR A 37 -17.32 20.46 -16.23
C THR A 37 -17.42 21.79 -15.49
N VAL A 38 -17.22 21.77 -14.17
CA VAL A 38 -17.20 22.97 -13.33
C VAL A 38 -16.07 22.84 -12.33
N PHE A 39 -15.24 23.87 -12.23
CA PHE A 39 -14.20 23.94 -11.22
C PHE A 39 -14.04 25.38 -10.72
N HIS A 40 -14.54 25.64 -9.51
CA HIS A 40 -14.25 26.87 -8.79
C HIS A 40 -13.22 26.54 -7.72
N ASN A 41 -11.96 26.89 -7.97
CA ASN A 41 -10.82 26.48 -7.15
C ASN A 41 -10.51 27.43 -5.98
N GLU A 42 -11.29 28.50 -5.81
CA GLU A 42 -11.07 29.45 -4.73
C GLU A 42 -11.86 29.06 -3.49
N HIS A 43 -11.15 28.83 -2.39
CA HIS A 43 -11.75 28.68 -1.07
C HIS A 43 -11.88 30.05 -0.41
N THR A 44 -13.11 30.40 -0.02
CA THR A 44 -13.41 31.59 0.81
C THR A 44 -13.67 31.25 2.28
N CYS A 45 -13.65 29.96 2.63
CA CYS A 45 -13.81 29.47 4.00
C CYS A 45 -12.52 29.62 4.81
N ASN A 46 -12.68 29.64 6.14
CA ASN A 46 -11.56 29.65 7.06
C ASN A 46 -10.70 28.36 6.95
N LEU A 47 -9.43 28.45 7.30
CA LEU A 47 -8.49 27.32 7.24
C LEU A 47 -8.91 26.18 8.19
N ASP A 48 -9.43 26.48 9.37
CA ASP A 48 -9.88 25.46 10.33
C ASP A 48 -10.98 24.54 9.77
N SER A 49 -11.84 25.08 8.90
CA SER A 49 -12.87 24.31 8.19
C SER A 49 -12.28 23.31 7.19
N ARG A 50 -11.02 23.51 6.79
CA ARG A 50 -10.26 22.70 5.83
C ARG A 50 -9.36 21.66 6.53
N HIS A 51 -8.85 21.95 7.73
CA HIS A 51 -7.84 21.14 8.43
C HIS A 51 -8.38 19.99 9.31
N SER A 52 -9.43 19.29 8.84
CA SER A 52 -10.02 18.16 9.57
C SER A 52 -9.79 16.83 8.86
N ASP A 53 -10.01 15.72 9.57
CA ASP A 53 -9.98 14.41 8.91
C ASP A 53 -11.08 14.33 7.85
N HIS A 54 -10.69 13.95 6.64
CA HIS A 54 -11.59 13.92 5.50
C HIS A 54 -11.99 12.49 5.15
N ARG A 55 -13.30 12.21 5.04
CA ARG A 55 -13.81 10.88 4.67
C ARG A 55 -13.29 10.39 3.32
N GLN A 56 -13.11 11.32 2.37
CA GLN A 56 -12.53 11.03 1.05
C GLN A 56 -11.01 10.76 1.08
N ALA A 57 -10.31 11.13 2.16
CA ALA A 57 -8.91 10.77 2.38
C ALA A 57 -8.83 9.32 2.85
N ALA A 58 -9.38 8.41 2.05
CA ALA A 58 -9.47 7.01 2.40
C ALA A 58 -8.11 6.31 2.23
N PRO A 59 -7.81 5.26 3.01
CA PRO A 59 -6.51 4.60 2.96
C PRO A 59 -6.07 4.11 1.58
N TRP A 60 -7.00 3.67 0.74
CA TRP A 60 -6.68 3.23 -0.63
C TRP A 60 -6.32 4.41 -1.55
N VAL A 61 -6.93 5.58 -1.36
CA VAL A 61 -6.62 6.79 -2.14
C VAL A 61 -5.23 7.29 -1.76
N ILE A 62 -5.01 7.55 -0.47
CA ILE A 62 -3.70 8.03 0.02
C ILE A 62 -2.62 7.00 -0.29
N GLY A 63 -2.90 5.71 -0.07
CA GLY A 63 -1.98 4.62 -0.39
C GLY A 63 -1.52 4.66 -1.85
N HIS A 64 -2.41 5.00 -2.78
CA HIS A 64 -2.06 5.12 -4.20
C HIS A 64 -1.17 6.35 -4.48
N ILE A 65 -1.39 7.47 -3.79
CA ILE A 65 -0.59 8.70 -3.91
C ILE A 65 0.84 8.45 -3.41
N ILE A 66 0.98 7.78 -2.25
CA ILE A 66 2.28 7.61 -1.60
C ILE A 66 3.01 6.31 -1.99
N LYS A 67 2.44 5.45 -2.86
CA LYS A 67 3.02 4.13 -3.21
C LYS A 67 4.47 4.21 -3.70
N ASN A 68 4.84 5.30 -4.37
CA ASN A 68 6.19 5.50 -4.90
C ASN A 68 7.22 5.88 -3.83
N LYS A 69 6.79 6.31 -2.64
CA LYS A 69 7.67 6.53 -1.47
C LYS A 69 8.14 5.20 -0.84
N TYR A 70 7.56 4.07 -1.26
CA TYR A 70 8.00 2.74 -0.89
C TYR A 70 8.80 2.11 -2.04
N THR A 71 10.04 1.73 -1.77
CA THR A 71 10.92 1.02 -2.71
C THR A 71 10.97 -0.48 -2.37
N SER A 72 11.54 -1.28 -3.27
CA SER A 72 11.61 -2.74 -3.12
C SER A 72 12.62 -3.18 -2.05
N ASP A 73 13.69 -2.43 -1.87
CA ASP A 73 14.79 -2.63 -0.90
C ASP A 73 14.46 -2.16 0.53
N GLY A 74 13.35 -1.46 0.72
CA GLY A 74 12.91 -0.97 2.02
C GLY A 74 12.79 0.55 2.04
N SER A 75 11.84 1.06 2.82
CA SER A 75 11.63 2.50 2.94
C SER A 75 11.54 2.89 4.41
N ASN A 76 12.23 3.98 4.75
CA ASN A 76 12.14 4.63 6.06
C ASN A 76 10.89 5.50 6.20
N TYR A 77 9.97 5.47 5.22
CA TYR A 77 8.74 6.27 5.22
C TYR A 77 7.69 5.68 6.17
N LYS A 78 7.54 6.29 7.35
CA LYS A 78 6.72 5.79 8.45
C LYS A 78 5.34 6.45 8.47
N ALA A 79 4.43 5.89 9.26
CA ALA A 79 3.08 6.44 9.44
C ALA A 79 3.11 7.90 9.95
N LYS A 80 4.09 8.29 10.78
CA LYS A 80 4.27 9.69 11.20
C LYS A 80 4.62 10.62 10.05
N ASP A 81 5.45 10.16 9.11
CA ASP A 81 5.78 10.95 7.91
C ASP A 81 4.55 11.12 7.02
N ILE A 82 3.69 10.09 6.91
CA ILE A 82 2.41 10.20 6.21
C ILE A 82 1.52 11.26 6.88
N GLN A 83 1.40 11.27 8.21
CA GLN A 83 0.59 12.29 8.90
C GLN A 83 1.11 13.71 8.62
N ARG A 84 2.43 13.90 8.69
CA ARG A 84 3.06 15.19 8.41
C ARG A 84 2.82 15.60 6.96
N ASP A 85 3.22 14.78 6.00
CA ASP A 85 3.16 15.12 4.59
C ASP A 85 1.70 15.36 4.13
N MET A 86 0.74 14.59 4.64
CA MET A 86 -0.68 14.79 4.32
C MET A 86 -1.23 16.10 4.93
N PHE A 87 -0.71 16.53 6.07
CA PHE A 87 -1.04 17.82 6.66
C PHE A 87 -0.38 18.97 5.89
N ASP A 88 0.91 18.85 5.57
CA ASP A 88 1.69 19.91 4.92
C ASP A 88 1.25 20.13 3.46
N GLU A 89 1.02 19.05 2.71
CA GLU A 89 0.66 19.13 1.28
C GLU A 89 -0.85 19.38 1.07
N TYR A 90 -1.73 18.80 1.91
CA TYR A 90 -3.17 18.78 1.66
C TYR A 90 -4.02 19.32 2.83
N GLY A 91 -3.41 19.69 3.95
CA GLY A 91 -4.12 20.11 5.16
C GLY A 91 -4.86 18.97 5.88
N ILE A 92 -4.66 17.71 5.50
CA ILE A 92 -5.43 16.57 6.01
C ILE A 92 -4.85 16.11 7.35
N LYS A 93 -5.57 16.39 8.44
CA LYS A 93 -5.26 15.84 9.76
C LYS A 93 -5.82 14.41 9.88
N MET A 94 -4.99 13.43 10.21
CA MET A 94 -5.43 12.04 10.36
C MET A 94 -4.85 11.36 11.61
N SER A 95 -5.52 10.30 12.07
CA SER A 95 -5.01 9.46 13.16
C SER A 95 -3.79 8.64 12.70
N TYR A 96 -2.99 8.21 13.68
CA TYR A 96 -1.86 7.32 13.41
C TYR A 96 -2.32 5.99 12.78
N GLU A 97 -3.43 5.43 13.27
CA GLU A 97 -4.00 4.20 12.73
C GLU A 97 -4.39 4.36 11.26
N LYS A 98 -5.02 5.49 10.90
CA LYS A 98 -5.37 5.78 9.51
C LYS A 98 -4.13 5.89 8.63
N ALA A 99 -3.09 6.58 9.11
CA ALA A 99 -1.81 6.66 8.41
C ALA A 99 -1.15 5.28 8.25
N TRP A 100 -1.22 4.42 9.26
CA TRP A 100 -0.74 3.04 9.17
C TRP A 100 -1.51 2.23 8.12
N ARG A 101 -2.84 2.34 8.07
CA ARG A 101 -3.65 1.71 7.02
C ARG A 101 -3.31 2.25 5.62
N CYS A 102 -2.99 3.53 5.49
CA CYS A 102 -2.51 4.12 4.22
C CYS A 102 -1.17 3.50 3.79
N ARG A 103 -0.24 3.33 4.73
CA ARG A 103 1.04 2.64 4.51
C ARG A 103 0.82 1.21 4.02
N GLU A 104 -0.04 0.43 4.66
CA GLU A 104 -0.31 -0.95 4.24
C GLU A 104 -0.84 -1.00 2.80
N LYS A 105 -1.72 -0.07 2.42
CA LYS A 105 -2.20 0.05 1.04
C LYS A 105 -1.10 0.46 0.07
N ALA A 106 -0.25 1.40 0.44
CA ALA A 106 0.88 1.84 -0.37
C ALA A 106 1.87 0.70 -0.65
N VAL A 107 2.22 -0.08 0.39
CA VAL A 107 3.09 -1.24 0.28
C VAL A 107 2.45 -2.30 -0.61
N MET A 108 1.16 -2.59 -0.42
CA MET A 108 0.40 -3.50 -1.27
C MET A 108 0.42 -3.06 -2.75
N TYR A 109 0.18 -1.77 -3.03
CA TYR A 109 0.24 -1.28 -4.42
C TYR A 109 1.62 -1.33 -5.04
N LYS A 110 2.68 -1.21 -4.25
CA LYS A 110 4.06 -1.25 -4.74
C LYS A 110 4.59 -2.66 -4.95
N ARG A 111 4.34 -3.55 -3.98
CA ARG A 111 4.93 -4.90 -3.91
C ARG A 111 3.97 -6.01 -4.34
N GLY A 112 2.70 -5.67 -4.51
CA GLY A 112 1.63 -6.65 -4.69
C GLY A 112 1.13 -7.21 -3.37
N THR A 113 0.26 -8.20 -3.47
CA THR A 113 -0.29 -8.91 -2.33
C THR A 113 0.59 -10.09 -1.90
N PRO A 114 0.50 -10.52 -0.62
CA PRO A 114 1.10 -11.79 -0.20
C PRO A 114 0.64 -12.97 -1.09
N ALA A 115 -0.64 -13.02 -1.47
CA ALA A 115 -1.18 -14.04 -2.35
C ALA A 115 -0.48 -14.09 -3.71
N GLU A 116 -0.33 -12.94 -4.39
CA GLU A 116 0.43 -12.83 -5.65
C GLU A 116 1.92 -13.16 -5.50
N SER A 117 2.47 -13.01 -4.30
CA SER A 117 3.85 -13.38 -4.01
C SER A 117 3.98 -14.90 -3.86
N TYR A 118 3.02 -15.55 -3.21
CA TYR A 118 2.97 -17.01 -3.06
C TYR A 118 2.77 -17.72 -4.39
N THR A 119 1.99 -17.18 -5.32
CA THR A 119 1.84 -17.79 -6.66
C THR A 119 3.16 -17.80 -7.45
N LYS A 120 4.09 -16.89 -7.15
CA LYS A 120 5.42 -16.83 -7.80
C LYS A 120 6.44 -17.79 -7.19
N LEU A 121 6.21 -18.32 -5.98
CA LEU A 121 7.17 -19.19 -5.29
C LEU A 121 7.47 -20.47 -6.08
N TYR A 122 6.46 -21.10 -6.67
CA TYR A 122 6.65 -22.33 -7.46
C TYR A 122 7.64 -22.11 -8.61
N GLY A 123 7.45 -21.05 -9.39
CA GLY A 123 8.35 -20.71 -10.49
C GLY A 123 9.74 -20.29 -9.99
N TYR A 124 9.81 -19.59 -8.87
CA TYR A 124 11.08 -19.20 -8.25
C TYR A 124 11.88 -20.42 -7.80
N PHE A 125 11.27 -21.37 -7.09
CA PHE A 125 11.91 -22.60 -6.63
C PHE A 125 12.35 -23.50 -7.78
N TYR A 126 11.51 -23.66 -8.80
CA TYR A 126 11.91 -24.35 -10.02
C TYR A 126 13.19 -23.75 -10.61
N MET A 127 13.23 -22.43 -10.80
CA MET A 127 14.43 -21.76 -11.33
C MET A 127 15.63 -21.85 -10.37
N LEU A 128 15.40 -21.84 -9.06
CA LEU A 128 16.44 -21.94 -8.05
C LEU A 128 17.16 -23.29 -8.14
N GLU A 129 16.42 -24.38 -8.28
CA GLU A 129 16.95 -25.73 -8.47
C GLU A 129 17.71 -25.87 -9.80
N GLN A 130 17.19 -25.30 -10.89
CA GLN A 130 17.87 -25.32 -12.19
C GLN A 130 19.20 -24.56 -12.18
N LYS A 131 19.25 -23.42 -11.49
CA LYS A 131 20.46 -22.58 -11.42
C LYS A 131 21.47 -23.05 -10.36
N ASN A 132 21.02 -23.81 -9.36
CA ASN A 132 21.87 -24.32 -8.29
C ASN A 132 21.60 -25.82 -8.09
N PRO A 133 22.18 -26.68 -8.95
CA PRO A 133 21.99 -28.12 -8.87
C PRO A 133 22.26 -28.69 -7.48
N GLY A 134 21.35 -29.53 -6.99
CA GLY A 134 21.38 -30.11 -5.64
C GLY A 134 20.68 -29.27 -4.58
N THR A 135 20.19 -28.07 -4.92
CA THR A 135 19.27 -27.31 -4.05
C THR A 135 18.01 -28.13 -3.83
N ILE A 136 17.53 -28.17 -2.59
CA ILE A 136 16.29 -28.84 -2.21
C ILE A 136 15.27 -27.74 -1.94
N THR A 137 14.11 -27.82 -2.58
CA THR A 137 12.97 -26.97 -2.26
C THR A 137 11.73 -27.81 -1.99
N ASP A 138 10.81 -27.30 -1.18
CA ASP A 138 9.51 -27.92 -0.93
C ASP A 138 8.46 -26.86 -0.60
N ILE A 139 7.23 -27.08 -1.05
CA ILE A 139 6.08 -26.20 -0.78
C ILE A 139 4.89 -27.07 -0.37
N VAL A 140 4.40 -26.84 0.84
CA VAL A 140 3.21 -27.51 1.38
C VAL A 140 2.02 -26.58 1.27
N SER A 141 0.95 -27.08 0.64
CA SER A 141 -0.35 -26.40 0.56
C SER A 141 -1.46 -27.28 1.13
N GLU A 142 -2.45 -26.66 1.75
CA GLU A 142 -3.64 -27.30 2.34
C GLU A 142 -4.88 -26.53 1.85
N ASP A 143 -5.87 -27.21 1.28
CA ASP A 143 -7.08 -26.59 0.69
C ASP A 143 -6.79 -25.43 -0.28
N ASN A 144 -5.81 -25.62 -1.18
CA ASN A 144 -5.31 -24.60 -2.10
C ASN A 144 -4.75 -23.33 -1.42
N ARG A 145 -4.37 -23.42 -0.14
CA ARG A 145 -3.72 -22.34 0.61
C ARG A 145 -2.29 -22.72 0.95
N PHE A 146 -1.39 -21.77 0.77
CA PHE A 146 -0.01 -21.89 1.21
C PHE A 146 0.05 -22.16 2.72
N LYS A 147 0.82 -23.18 3.12
CA LYS A 147 1.05 -23.51 4.54
C LYS A 147 2.50 -23.23 4.93
N TYR A 148 3.44 -23.93 4.29
CA TYR A 148 4.88 -23.80 4.56
C TYR A 148 5.68 -23.94 3.27
N CYS A 149 6.90 -23.42 3.29
CA CYS A 149 7.91 -23.77 2.31
C CYS A 149 9.26 -24.00 2.98
N PHE A 150 10.07 -24.82 2.34
CA PHE A 150 11.43 -25.11 2.75
C PHE A 150 12.36 -24.92 1.55
N TRP A 151 13.56 -24.40 1.78
CA TRP A 151 14.62 -24.44 0.78
C TRP A 151 15.98 -24.57 1.45
N SER A 152 16.89 -25.30 0.80
CA SER A 152 18.28 -25.44 1.23
C SER A 152 19.19 -25.52 0.03
N LEU A 153 20.07 -24.52 -0.12
CA LEU A 153 21.07 -24.50 -1.18
C LEU A 153 22.11 -25.59 -0.93
N ASP A 154 22.48 -26.33 -1.96
CA ASP A 154 23.46 -27.42 -1.83
C ASP A 154 24.80 -26.93 -1.29
N ALA A 155 25.24 -25.75 -1.74
CA ALA A 155 26.46 -25.10 -1.25
C ALA A 155 26.44 -24.88 0.27
N CYS A 156 25.32 -24.38 0.81
CA CYS A 156 25.14 -24.19 2.24
C CYS A 156 25.16 -25.52 2.99
N ARG A 157 24.47 -26.54 2.48
CA ARG A 157 24.40 -27.87 3.11
C ARG A 157 25.76 -28.58 3.12
N LYS A 158 26.55 -28.44 2.06
CA LYS A 158 27.94 -28.92 1.99
C LYS A 158 28.85 -28.14 2.94
N GLY A 159 28.72 -26.81 2.96
CA GLY A 159 29.49 -25.93 3.83
C GLY A 159 29.23 -26.14 5.31
N PHE A 160 27.99 -26.49 5.69
CA PHE A 160 27.59 -26.70 7.08
C PHE A 160 28.43 -27.77 7.80
N LYS A 161 28.92 -28.78 7.07
CA LYS A 161 29.82 -29.81 7.61
C LYS A 161 31.16 -29.26 8.13
N PHE A 162 31.54 -28.06 7.68
CA PHE A 162 32.77 -27.38 8.07
C PHE A 162 32.52 -26.22 9.04
N CYS A 163 31.26 -25.91 9.36
CA CYS A 163 30.94 -24.95 10.40
C CYS A 163 31.36 -25.49 11.77
N ARG A 164 31.90 -24.62 12.63
CA ARG A 164 32.19 -24.98 14.02
C ARG A 164 30.87 -25.27 14.74
N PRO A 165 30.74 -26.37 15.49
CA PRO A 165 29.59 -26.59 16.35
C PRO A 165 29.53 -25.46 17.40
N VAL A 166 28.48 -24.64 17.34
CA VAL A 166 28.20 -23.62 18.35
C VAL A 166 26.92 -24.03 19.06
N ILE A 167 27.01 -24.24 20.38
CA ILE A 167 25.84 -24.42 21.23
C ILE A 167 25.41 -23.02 21.66
N SER A 168 24.29 -22.54 21.14
CA SER A 168 23.66 -21.32 21.66
C SER A 168 22.67 -21.75 22.74
N ILE A 169 22.99 -21.43 24.00
CA ILE A 169 22.05 -21.53 25.12
C ILE A 169 21.28 -20.22 25.13
N ASP A 170 20.05 -20.25 24.62
CA ASP A 170 19.16 -19.10 24.69
C ASP A 170 18.65 -18.97 26.13
N GLY A 171 19.05 -17.89 26.81
CA GLY A 171 18.61 -17.57 28.15
C GLY A 171 17.25 -16.92 28.10
N THR A 172 16.19 -17.71 27.95
CA THR A 172 14.83 -17.22 28.13
C THR A 172 14.60 -17.03 29.64
N PHE A 173 14.64 -15.78 30.11
CA PHE A 173 14.19 -15.37 31.44
C PHE A 173 12.74 -14.93 31.42
#